data_AF-A0A6H2DUX5-F1
#
_entry.id   AF-A0A6H2DUX5-F1
#
_cell.length_a   1.000
_cell.length_b   1.000
_cell.length_c   1.000
_cell.angle_alpha   90.00
_cell.angle_beta   90.00
_cell.angle_gamma   90.00
#
_symmetry.space_group_name_H-M   'P 1'
#
loop_
_entity.id
_entity.type
_entity.pdbx_description
1 polymer ?
#
loop_
_entity_poly.entity_id
_entity_poly.type
_entity_poly.pdbx_seq_one_letter_code
_entity_poly.pdbx_strand_id
1 'polypeptide(L)'
;MKQKKIRASAYDYFQGNKQSEDKNKQIFKRILKILKIIFYFCIFGITLTGCIQSFVVKTSTSSGSGTEFYKNKEDIIPNYTIFEASVKDTETKIQKATKSNNYLISEKDSSILKQLREQTEANGNTSNNYGQYSSLIMFHNNDGTFEYAKGDKNQEFLFLNSEEEKYQQKFNWTDIKLPSPKFFDFIKDKYAEEFQKTQLAVNPLLINQGDFFYSVSNTAEPTNEKYFTFSRDIIQFLYNKTINLEEFKTKLIPSINALESYKNEVDFEKIKNELNNSSDPIKKEAIQVLTDYATLAKTILIPTKFTQIDPVKNTYSFAYKLNENNYYNFEGIAFRSDTPNNPIVIWSDSWKLGPFYSLIVFPLSKIILGVSESQSTWELNGWTTIFAIIVVVILTKTISFIFRFKTIFGQSKQIEMQAKKAKIDAKYEPYKKNKMMQQRHRQEVADLYKKNNFSPFAPFSQVLVTMPIFIAVWRVIQGIPSLKVTYWAGLELASISYQKLFEGLWQYLPILIVVVVVQAVQQILPRILNKKNTNRIMNQTESETMKKQQKTQRIISIVFVFFGVLFQASLQIYWIIGGIWEIAQTLGVHYLQRSNFFKEKMRPWLTQKKLL
;
A
#
# COMPACT_ATOMS: atom_id res chain seq x y z
N MET A 1 -9.27 -89.05 26.29
CA MET A 1 -7.94 -88.41 26.39
C MET A 1 -7.56 -87.76 25.06
N LYS A 2 -7.11 -86.49 25.06
CA LYS A 2 -6.13 -85.94 24.11
C LYS A 2 -5.69 -84.56 24.63
N GLN A 3 -4.47 -84.48 25.17
CA GLN A 3 -3.93 -83.25 25.76
C GLN A 3 -3.66 -82.20 24.68
N LYS A 4 -4.15 -80.98 24.89
CA LYS A 4 -3.83 -79.82 24.03
C LYS A 4 -2.47 -79.27 24.48
N LYS A 5 -1.38 -79.64 23.80
CA LYS A 5 -0.04 -79.12 24.09
C LYS A 5 -0.02 -77.59 23.99
N ILE A 6 0.28 -76.93 25.10
CA ILE A 6 0.57 -75.49 25.12
C ILE A 6 1.91 -75.29 24.42
N ARG A 7 1.94 -74.45 23.38
CA ARG A 7 3.15 -74.15 22.59
C ARG A 7 3.73 -72.82 23.07
N ALA A 8 5.04 -72.76 23.28
CA ALA A 8 5.71 -71.56 23.76
C ALA A 8 5.76 -70.44 22.70
N SER A 9 5.55 -69.19 23.12
CA SER A 9 5.49 -67.99 22.26
C SER A 9 6.82 -67.60 21.60
N ALA A 10 7.92 -68.27 21.92
CA ALA A 10 9.26 -68.00 21.38
C ALA A 10 9.37 -68.20 19.84
N TYR A 11 8.40 -68.86 19.20
CA TYR A 11 8.39 -69.08 17.74
C TYR A 11 7.66 -68.01 16.91
N ASP A 12 6.91 -67.10 17.53
CA ASP A 12 6.18 -66.05 16.80
C ASP A 12 7.12 -64.99 16.17
N TYR A 13 8.38 -64.93 16.62
CA TYR A 13 9.41 -64.04 16.06
C TYR A 13 9.73 -64.30 14.58
N PHE A 14 9.58 -65.55 14.11
CA PHE A 14 9.91 -65.94 12.73
C PHE A 14 8.76 -65.81 11.73
N GLN A 15 7.52 -65.60 12.19
CA GLN A 15 6.42 -65.24 11.32
C GLN A 15 6.33 -63.72 11.20
N GLY A 16 7.03 -63.18 10.19
CA GLY A 16 6.91 -61.78 9.81
C GLY A 16 5.45 -61.40 9.65
N ASN A 17 4.98 -60.48 10.49
CA ASN A 17 3.57 -60.24 10.80
C ASN A 17 2.80 -59.62 9.60
N LYS A 18 2.52 -60.45 8.59
CA LYS A 18 1.63 -60.16 7.47
C LYS A 18 0.19 -60.29 7.94
N GLN A 19 -0.25 -59.35 8.77
CA GLN A 19 -1.66 -58.99 8.76
C GLN A 19 -2.03 -58.61 7.31
N SER A 20 -2.98 -59.33 6.74
CA SER A 20 -3.56 -59.03 5.43
C SER A 20 -4.38 -57.75 5.54
N GLU A 21 -3.70 -56.60 5.52
CA GLU A 21 -4.39 -55.34 5.21
C GLU A 21 -5.03 -55.50 3.83
N ASP A 22 -6.37 -55.52 3.86
CA ASP A 22 -7.25 -55.60 2.70
C ASP A 22 -6.71 -54.80 1.52
N LYS A 23 -6.54 -55.47 0.38
CA LYS A 23 -5.87 -54.93 -0.82
C LYS A 23 -6.56 -53.64 -1.29
N ASN A 24 -7.88 -53.56 -1.11
CA ASN A 24 -8.68 -52.38 -1.40
C ASN A 24 -8.38 -51.22 -0.43
N LYS A 25 -8.15 -51.49 0.87
CA LYS A 25 -7.72 -50.47 1.84
C LYS A 25 -6.33 -49.93 1.52
N GLN A 26 -5.39 -50.76 1.05
CA GLN A 26 -4.08 -50.28 0.61
C GLN A 26 -4.16 -49.41 -0.66
N ILE A 27 -4.98 -49.81 -1.64
CA ILE A 27 -5.22 -49.01 -2.85
C ILE A 27 -5.89 -47.68 -2.49
N PHE A 28 -6.92 -47.70 -1.64
CA PHE A 28 -7.60 -46.48 -1.15
C PHE A 28 -6.64 -45.55 -0.39
N LYS A 29 -5.81 -46.08 0.52
CA LYS A 29 -4.75 -45.30 1.19
C LYS A 29 -3.78 -44.66 0.19
N ARG A 30 -3.41 -45.37 -0.88
CA ARG A 30 -2.54 -44.82 -1.96
C ARG A 30 -3.24 -43.72 -2.75
N ILE A 31 -4.49 -43.92 -3.17
CA ILE A 31 -5.30 -42.91 -3.89
C ILE A 31 -5.45 -41.66 -3.02
N LEU A 32 -5.84 -41.80 -1.75
CA LEU A 32 -6.00 -40.69 -0.82
C LEU A 32 -4.67 -39.96 -0.56
N LYS A 33 -3.55 -40.68 -0.55
CA LYS A 33 -2.19 -40.09 -0.49
C LYS A 33 -1.83 -39.31 -1.76
N ILE A 34 -2.19 -39.81 -2.95
CA ILE A 34 -1.98 -39.12 -4.24
C ILE A 34 -2.84 -37.86 -4.31
N LEU A 35 -4.15 -37.97 -4.02
CA LEU A 35 -5.07 -36.83 -3.94
C LEU A 35 -4.56 -35.76 -2.97
N LYS A 36 -4.02 -36.16 -1.81
CA LYS A 36 -3.42 -35.23 -0.84
C LYS A 36 -2.16 -34.55 -1.36
N ILE A 37 -1.33 -35.24 -2.15
CA ILE A 37 -0.16 -34.64 -2.80
C ILE A 37 -0.59 -33.64 -3.87
N ILE A 38 -1.55 -34.01 -4.72
CA ILE A 38 -2.13 -33.13 -5.75
C ILE A 38 -2.74 -31.88 -5.09
N PHE A 39 -3.54 -32.04 -4.04
CA PHE A 39 -4.15 -30.93 -3.30
C PHE A 39 -3.10 -29.95 -2.74
N TYR A 40 -2.04 -30.44 -2.10
CA TYR A 40 -0.96 -29.57 -1.64
C TYR A 40 -0.18 -28.93 -2.78
N PHE A 41 0.01 -29.63 -3.90
CA PHE A 41 0.69 -29.08 -5.08
C PHE A 41 -0.13 -27.96 -5.73
N CYS A 42 -1.46 -28.14 -5.86
CA CYS A 42 -2.36 -27.10 -6.37
C CYS A 42 -2.40 -25.87 -5.45
N ILE A 43 -2.54 -26.06 -4.13
CA ILE A 43 -2.46 -24.94 -3.17
C ILE A 43 -1.11 -24.23 -3.25
N PHE A 44 -0.01 -24.98 -3.33
CA PHE A 44 1.33 -24.41 -3.49
C PHE A 44 1.47 -23.61 -4.80
N GLY A 45 0.95 -24.14 -5.92
CA GLY A 45 0.93 -23.43 -7.20
C GLY A 45 0.14 -22.14 -7.14
N ILE A 46 -1.12 -22.19 -6.67
CA ILE A 46 -2.01 -21.04 -6.50
C ILE A 46 -1.38 -19.98 -5.60
N THR A 47 -0.80 -20.39 -4.47
CA THR A 47 -0.17 -19.45 -3.53
C THR A 47 1.09 -18.84 -4.11
N LEU A 48 1.95 -19.61 -4.78
CA LEU A 48 3.19 -19.09 -5.38
C LEU A 48 2.89 -18.10 -6.51
N THR A 49 1.98 -18.42 -7.44
CA THR A 49 1.59 -17.50 -8.52
C THR A 49 0.90 -16.26 -7.95
N GLY A 50 0.01 -16.43 -6.98
CA GLY A 50 -0.64 -15.32 -6.26
C GLY A 50 0.32 -14.38 -5.54
N CYS A 51 1.41 -14.90 -4.98
CA CYS A 51 2.46 -14.10 -4.37
C CYS A 51 3.24 -13.26 -5.41
N ILE A 52 3.45 -13.79 -6.62
CA ILE A 52 4.17 -13.11 -7.72
C ILE A 52 3.26 -12.14 -8.50
N GLN A 53 1.95 -12.41 -8.53
CA GLN A 53 0.94 -11.53 -9.13
C GLN A 53 0.55 -10.39 -8.18
N SER A 54 0.66 -10.64 -6.87
CA SER A 54 0.92 -9.57 -5.90
C SER A 54 2.26 -8.89 -6.22
N PHE A 55 2.51 -7.70 -5.69
CA PHE A 55 3.40 -6.70 -6.33
C PHE A 55 2.87 -6.19 -7.68
N VAL A 56 2.69 -7.02 -8.72
CA VAL A 56 2.28 -6.57 -10.08
C VAL A 56 0.89 -5.93 -10.11
N VAL A 57 -0.08 -6.44 -9.34
CA VAL A 57 -1.41 -5.79 -9.20
C VAL A 57 -1.26 -4.37 -8.65
N LYS A 58 -1.80 -3.38 -9.38
CA LYS A 58 -1.72 -1.95 -9.05
C LYS A 58 -2.51 -1.64 -7.77
N THR A 59 -1.84 -0.99 -6.82
CA THR A 59 -2.42 -0.48 -5.57
C THR A 59 -2.08 0.99 -5.40
N SER A 60 -2.89 1.71 -4.62
CA SER A 60 -2.77 3.15 -4.40
C SER A 60 -3.04 3.50 -2.94
N THR A 61 -2.41 4.57 -2.45
CA THR A 61 -2.68 5.15 -1.12
C THR A 61 -3.91 6.06 -1.12
N SER A 62 -4.52 6.30 -2.28
CA SER A 62 -5.70 7.14 -2.44
C SER A 62 -6.95 6.29 -2.64
N SER A 63 -8.04 6.74 -2.06
CA SER A 63 -9.39 6.17 -2.19
C SER A 63 -9.91 6.27 -3.63
N GLY A 64 -10.75 5.31 -4.03
CA GLY A 64 -11.32 5.21 -5.38
C GLY A 64 -10.29 4.86 -6.45
N SER A 65 -9.19 4.20 -6.09
CA SER A 65 -8.08 3.94 -7.02
C SER A 65 -7.25 2.69 -6.69
N GLY A 66 -6.74 2.01 -7.73
CA GLY A 66 -6.10 0.70 -7.61
C GLY A 66 -7.13 -0.40 -7.34
N THR A 67 -6.66 -1.59 -6.95
CA THR A 67 -7.56 -2.65 -6.48
C THR A 67 -8.16 -2.31 -5.12
N GLU A 68 -9.49 -2.28 -5.05
CA GLU A 68 -10.24 -1.99 -3.83
C GLU A 68 -11.32 -3.03 -3.53
N PHE A 69 -11.62 -3.26 -2.25
CA PHE A 69 -12.64 -4.21 -1.79
C PHE A 69 -13.80 -3.46 -1.13
N TYR A 70 -15.01 -3.77 -1.58
CA TYR A 70 -16.25 -3.17 -1.13
C TYR A 70 -17.23 -4.22 -0.62
N LYS A 71 -18.23 -3.82 0.19
CA LYS A 71 -19.29 -4.72 0.62
C LYS A 71 -20.32 -4.90 -0.51
N ASN A 72 -20.92 -3.81 -0.98
CA ASN A 72 -21.90 -3.73 -2.04
C ASN A 72 -21.38 -2.89 -3.24
N LYS A 73 -22.16 -2.80 -4.32
CA LYS A 73 -21.79 -1.96 -5.50
C LYS A 73 -22.06 -0.48 -5.22
N GLU A 74 -23.03 -0.24 -4.36
CA GLU A 74 -23.55 1.03 -3.90
C GLU A 74 -22.55 1.78 -3.01
N ASP A 75 -21.54 1.07 -2.52
CA ASP A 75 -20.44 1.61 -1.71
C ASP A 75 -19.20 2.00 -2.54
N ILE A 76 -19.19 1.70 -3.86
CA ILE A 76 -18.04 2.04 -4.72
C ILE A 76 -17.88 3.56 -4.78
N ILE A 77 -16.74 4.05 -4.29
CA ILE A 77 -16.42 5.47 -4.26
C ILE A 77 -15.58 5.88 -5.48
N PRO A 78 -15.73 7.12 -5.97
CA PRO A 78 -14.82 7.69 -6.95
C PRO A 78 -13.46 8.01 -6.31
N ASN A 79 -12.45 8.27 -7.15
CA ASN A 79 -11.29 9.02 -6.69
C ASN A 79 -11.66 10.50 -6.52
N TYR A 80 -11.25 11.11 -5.42
CA TYR A 80 -11.53 12.50 -5.10
C TYR A 80 -10.28 13.25 -4.65
N THR A 81 -10.27 14.57 -4.90
CA THR A 81 -9.27 15.51 -4.38
C THR A 81 -9.99 16.58 -3.56
N ILE A 82 -9.57 16.72 -2.30
CA ILE A 82 -10.01 17.77 -1.41
C ILE A 82 -9.03 18.94 -1.51
N PHE A 83 -9.53 20.16 -1.68
CA PHE A 83 -8.78 21.40 -1.53
C PHE A 83 -9.18 22.11 -0.24
N GLU A 84 -8.32 22.99 0.27
CA GLU A 84 -8.63 23.82 1.43
C GLU A 84 -7.99 25.19 1.29
N ALA A 85 -8.52 26.17 2.02
CA ALA A 85 -7.82 27.40 2.32
C ALA A 85 -6.98 27.20 3.60
N SER A 86 -5.67 27.40 3.49
CA SER A 86 -4.76 27.38 4.63
C SER A 86 -4.28 28.81 4.90
N VAL A 87 -4.55 29.31 6.10
CA VAL A 87 -3.99 30.58 6.61
C VAL A 87 -3.01 30.22 7.72
N LYS A 88 -1.71 30.42 7.49
CA LYS A 88 -0.67 30.05 8.46
C LYS A 88 0.50 31.02 8.41
N ASP A 89 0.91 31.53 9.57
CA ASP A 89 2.11 32.37 9.74
C ASP A 89 2.16 33.54 8.73
N THR A 90 1.01 34.16 8.47
CA THR A 90 0.73 35.23 7.48
C THR A 90 0.64 34.86 6.00
N GLU A 91 0.80 33.58 5.62
CA GLU A 91 0.51 33.10 4.25
C GLU A 91 -0.96 32.66 4.11
N THR A 92 -1.69 33.15 3.09
CA THR A 92 -3.01 32.62 2.69
C THR A 92 -2.92 31.84 1.38
N LYS A 93 -3.20 30.54 1.40
CA LYS A 93 -3.08 29.70 0.20
C LYS A 93 -4.24 28.74 -0.01
N ILE A 94 -4.70 28.64 -1.26
CA ILE A 94 -5.40 27.44 -1.72
C ILE A 94 -4.36 26.37 -2.03
N GLN A 95 -4.56 25.21 -1.43
CA GLN A 95 -3.74 24.01 -1.64
C GLN A 95 -4.65 22.77 -1.72
N LYS A 96 -4.11 21.65 -2.19
CA LYS A 96 -4.73 20.35 -1.88
C LYS A 96 -4.68 20.18 -0.37
N ALA A 97 -5.80 19.86 0.25
CA ALA A 97 -5.81 19.52 1.66
C ALA A 97 -4.82 18.38 1.88
N THR A 98 -4.02 18.45 2.95
CA THR A 98 -3.29 17.26 3.36
C THR A 98 -4.29 16.13 3.60
N LYS A 99 -3.86 14.87 3.47
CA LYS A 99 -4.76 13.73 3.70
C LYS A 99 -5.34 13.67 5.12
N SER A 100 -4.91 14.57 6.01
CA SER A 100 -5.25 14.81 7.43
C SER A 100 -6.72 14.72 7.82
N ASN A 101 -7.62 14.78 6.85
CA ASN A 101 -9.01 15.11 7.07
C ASN A 101 -9.87 13.89 7.44
N ASN A 102 -9.27 12.68 7.48
CA ASN A 102 -9.89 11.43 7.94
C ASN A 102 -11.22 11.10 7.24
N TYR A 103 -11.44 11.72 6.08
CA TYR A 103 -12.72 11.80 5.41
C TYR A 103 -12.84 10.67 4.40
N LEU A 104 -13.90 9.87 4.52
CA LEU A 104 -14.29 8.87 3.55
C LEU A 104 -15.69 9.24 3.06
N ILE A 105 -15.87 9.38 1.74
CA ILE A 105 -17.19 9.33 1.13
C ILE A 105 -17.77 7.96 1.48
N SER A 106 -18.84 7.89 2.26
CA SER A 106 -19.24 6.68 2.98
C SER A 106 -20.69 6.28 2.70
N GLU A 107 -21.16 5.20 3.33
CA GLU A 107 -22.58 4.83 3.33
C GLU A 107 -23.49 5.93 3.95
N LYS A 108 -22.93 6.81 4.80
CA LYS A 108 -23.63 8.02 5.28
C LYS A 108 -23.81 9.07 4.17
N ASP A 109 -22.92 9.08 3.19
CA ASP A 109 -22.98 9.86 1.95
C ASP A 109 -23.65 9.06 0.80
N SER A 110 -24.40 8.00 1.11
CA SER A 110 -25.08 7.16 0.10
C SER A 110 -25.97 7.95 -0.87
N SER A 111 -26.56 9.07 -0.41
CA SER A 111 -27.30 10.01 -1.25
C SER A 111 -26.41 10.71 -2.29
N ILE A 112 -25.16 11.03 -1.95
CA ILE A 112 -24.17 11.62 -2.86
C ILE A 112 -23.64 10.56 -3.82
N LEU A 113 -23.29 9.37 -3.34
CA LEU A 113 -22.85 8.27 -4.19
C LEU A 113 -23.93 7.85 -5.20
N LYS A 114 -25.21 7.94 -4.83
CA LYS A 114 -26.34 7.74 -5.75
C LYS A 114 -26.42 8.84 -6.80
N GLN A 115 -26.39 10.12 -6.41
CA GLN A 115 -26.43 11.24 -7.37
C GLN A 115 -25.23 11.25 -8.33
N LEU A 116 -24.03 10.88 -7.86
CA LEU A 116 -22.84 10.77 -8.71
C LEU A 116 -23.01 9.69 -9.78
N ARG A 117 -23.61 8.54 -9.44
CA ARG A 117 -23.93 7.48 -10.43
C ARG A 117 -24.99 7.94 -11.42
N GLU A 118 -26.06 8.56 -10.95
CA GLU A 118 -27.12 9.12 -11.81
C GLU A 118 -26.55 10.15 -12.81
N GLN A 119 -25.64 11.03 -12.37
CA GLN A 119 -24.91 11.95 -13.25
C GLN A 119 -24.02 11.22 -14.27
N THR A 120 -23.32 10.17 -13.83
CA THR A 120 -22.40 9.37 -14.67
C THR A 120 -23.17 8.61 -15.76
N GLU A 121 -24.32 8.03 -15.41
CA GLU A 121 -25.23 7.34 -16.32
C GLU A 121 -25.88 8.32 -17.32
N ALA A 122 -26.31 9.51 -16.87
CA ALA A 122 -26.83 10.57 -17.74
C ALA A 122 -25.79 11.11 -18.75
N ASN A 123 -24.50 10.98 -18.41
CA ASN A 123 -23.37 11.30 -19.27
C ASN A 123 -22.91 10.13 -20.17
N GLY A 124 -23.64 9.02 -20.21
CA GLY A 124 -23.46 7.92 -21.16
C GLY A 124 -22.59 6.76 -20.68
N ASN A 125 -22.10 6.78 -19.43
CA ASN A 125 -21.29 5.68 -18.92
C ASN A 125 -22.16 4.44 -18.62
N THR A 126 -21.89 3.35 -19.34
CA THR A 126 -22.58 2.05 -19.21
C THR A 126 -21.68 0.94 -18.64
N SER A 127 -20.48 1.30 -18.16
CA SER A 127 -19.39 0.38 -17.85
C SER A 127 -19.29 0.04 -16.35
N ASN A 128 -18.85 -1.19 -16.02
CA ASN A 128 -18.92 -1.79 -14.69
C ASN A 128 -17.85 -1.28 -13.67
N ASN A 129 -17.49 0.02 -13.70
CA ASN A 129 -16.55 0.69 -12.79
C ASN A 129 -15.11 0.10 -12.70
N TYR A 130 -14.77 -0.91 -13.50
CA TYR A 130 -13.50 -1.63 -13.44
C TYR A 130 -12.53 -1.16 -14.52
N GLY A 131 -11.34 -0.72 -14.12
CA GLY A 131 -10.32 -0.17 -15.01
C GLY A 131 -10.51 1.33 -15.33
N GLN A 132 -11.53 1.96 -14.77
CA GLN A 132 -11.89 3.37 -15.04
C GLN A 132 -11.03 4.35 -14.23
N TYR A 133 -10.86 5.56 -14.74
CA TYR A 133 -10.37 6.70 -13.96
C TYR A 133 -11.55 7.60 -13.58
N SER A 134 -11.44 8.27 -12.45
CA SER A 134 -12.41 9.28 -12.03
C SER A 134 -11.71 10.42 -11.30
N SER A 135 -12.37 11.57 -11.22
CA SER A 135 -11.98 12.64 -10.30
C SER A 135 -13.20 13.42 -9.85
N LEU A 136 -13.39 13.49 -8.54
CA LEU A 136 -14.36 14.32 -7.84
C LEU A 136 -13.64 15.44 -7.10
N ILE A 137 -14.06 16.69 -7.32
CA ILE A 137 -13.50 17.83 -6.59
C ILE A 137 -14.32 18.10 -5.34
N MET A 138 -13.63 18.34 -4.24
CA MET A 138 -14.19 18.70 -2.95
C MET A 138 -13.43 19.86 -2.34
N PHE A 139 -14.05 20.60 -1.43
CA PHE A 139 -13.45 21.68 -0.67
C PHE A 139 -13.69 21.47 0.82
N HIS A 140 -12.66 21.67 1.63
CA HIS A 140 -12.72 21.67 3.08
C HIS A 140 -12.84 23.13 3.53
N ASN A 141 -13.97 23.47 4.12
CA ASN A 141 -14.31 24.82 4.54
C ASN A 141 -13.68 25.14 5.92
N ASN A 142 -13.53 26.42 6.23
CA ASN A 142 -12.89 26.89 7.47
C ASN A 142 -13.68 26.51 8.75
N ASP A 143 -14.95 26.12 8.61
CA ASP A 143 -15.80 25.59 9.69
C ASP A 143 -15.61 24.08 9.95
N GLY A 144 -14.71 23.43 9.21
CA GLY A 144 -14.45 21.99 9.27
C GLY A 144 -15.40 21.13 8.45
N THR A 145 -16.30 21.73 7.65
CA THR A 145 -17.22 20.98 6.78
C THR A 145 -16.58 20.59 5.45
N PHE A 146 -17.07 19.49 4.86
CA PHE A 146 -16.68 19.02 3.54
C PHE A 146 -17.77 19.36 2.54
N GLU A 147 -17.43 20.22 1.59
CA GLU A 147 -18.25 20.61 0.46
C GLU A 147 -17.88 19.77 -0.77
N TYR A 148 -18.87 19.11 -1.35
CA TYR A 148 -18.74 18.55 -2.69
C TYR A 148 -18.88 19.68 -3.70
N ALA A 149 -17.86 19.91 -4.54
CA ALA A 149 -17.88 21.02 -5.48
C ALA A 149 -19.02 20.85 -6.49
N LYS A 150 -19.85 21.88 -6.66
CA LYS A 150 -21.01 21.89 -7.55
C LYS A 150 -21.01 23.11 -8.45
N GLY A 151 -21.53 22.96 -9.67
CA GLY A 151 -21.66 24.06 -10.62
C GLY A 151 -22.88 24.94 -10.39
N ASP A 152 -22.71 26.24 -10.62
CA ASP A 152 -23.79 27.22 -10.49
C ASP A 152 -24.97 26.95 -11.44
N LYS A 153 -24.69 26.48 -12.67
CA LYS A 153 -25.70 26.31 -13.74
C LYS A 153 -26.74 25.23 -13.43
N ASN A 154 -26.27 24.02 -13.09
CA ASN A 154 -27.10 22.81 -12.99
C ASN A 154 -27.10 22.18 -11.59
N GLN A 155 -26.31 22.71 -10.63
CA GLN A 155 -26.09 22.11 -9.30
C GLN A 155 -25.53 20.66 -9.31
N GLU A 156 -25.02 20.24 -10.47
CA GLU A 156 -24.27 19.00 -10.69
C GLU A 156 -22.87 19.08 -10.06
N PHE A 157 -22.34 17.93 -9.69
CA PHE A 157 -21.01 17.81 -9.10
C PHE A 157 -19.90 18.07 -10.13
N LEU A 158 -18.81 18.67 -9.68
CA LEU A 158 -17.53 18.67 -10.38
C LEU A 158 -16.91 17.27 -10.28
N PHE A 159 -17.45 16.40 -11.11
CA PHE A 159 -17.11 15.01 -11.23
C PHE A 159 -17.02 14.61 -12.70
N LEU A 160 -16.01 13.82 -13.04
CA LEU A 160 -15.86 13.17 -14.34
C LEU A 160 -15.24 11.78 -14.18
N ASN A 161 -15.80 10.80 -14.89
CA ASN A 161 -15.31 9.45 -15.10
C ASN A 161 -14.77 9.29 -16.55
N SER A 162 -13.82 8.38 -16.79
CA SER A 162 -13.18 8.20 -18.10
C SER A 162 -14.15 7.72 -19.19
N GLU A 163 -15.12 6.89 -18.80
CA GLU A 163 -16.09 6.26 -19.70
C GLU A 163 -17.36 7.10 -19.94
N GLU A 164 -17.45 8.32 -19.40
CA GLU A 164 -18.52 9.26 -19.78
C GLU A 164 -18.29 9.77 -21.21
N GLU A 165 -19.33 9.77 -22.04
CA GLU A 165 -19.23 10.21 -23.44
C GLU A 165 -19.03 11.73 -23.53
N LYS A 166 -19.67 12.49 -22.64
CA LYS A 166 -19.75 13.95 -22.62
C LYS A 166 -19.59 14.51 -21.21
N TYR A 167 -19.21 15.78 -21.12
CA TYR A 167 -19.24 16.56 -19.88
C TYR A 167 -19.80 17.95 -20.19
N GLN A 168 -20.84 18.38 -19.48
CA GLN A 168 -21.43 19.70 -19.66
C GLN A 168 -20.73 20.74 -18.78
N GLN A 169 -20.53 21.96 -19.30
CA GLN A 169 -19.98 23.09 -18.56
C GLN A 169 -20.87 23.47 -17.37
N LYS A 170 -20.29 23.52 -16.17
CA LYS A 170 -21.01 23.66 -14.90
C LYS A 170 -20.97 25.07 -14.33
N PHE A 171 -19.98 25.88 -14.72
CA PHE A 171 -19.86 27.29 -14.35
C PHE A 171 -20.02 28.25 -15.55
N ASN A 172 -20.22 29.54 -15.26
CA ASN A 172 -19.92 30.59 -16.21
C ASN A 172 -18.43 30.95 -16.09
N TRP A 173 -17.67 30.85 -17.17
CA TRP A 173 -16.24 31.14 -17.14
C TRP A 173 -15.98 32.64 -17.16
N THR A 174 -15.23 33.14 -16.17
CA THR A 174 -14.73 34.53 -16.13
C THR A 174 -13.36 34.61 -16.81
N ASP A 175 -12.89 35.81 -17.14
CA ASP A 175 -11.44 36.00 -17.34
C ASP A 175 -10.74 35.71 -15.99
N ILE A 176 -9.68 34.90 -16.03
CA ILE A 176 -8.90 34.49 -14.86
C ILE A 176 -7.44 34.73 -15.21
N LYS A 177 -6.81 35.66 -14.49
CA LYS A 177 -5.39 35.96 -14.62
C LYS A 177 -4.60 35.14 -13.61
N LEU A 178 -3.63 34.34 -14.06
CA LEU A 178 -2.71 33.56 -13.23
C LEU A 178 -1.27 34.04 -13.46
N PRO A 179 -0.40 34.02 -12.44
CA PRO A 179 1.01 34.36 -12.59
C PRO A 179 1.68 33.68 -13.78
N SER A 180 2.41 34.45 -14.59
CA SER A 180 3.19 33.97 -15.73
C SER A 180 4.56 33.44 -15.29
N PRO A 181 5.32 32.74 -16.16
CA PRO A 181 6.69 32.29 -15.83
C PRO A 181 7.60 33.44 -15.35
N LYS A 182 7.46 34.63 -15.95
CA LYS A 182 8.14 35.87 -15.55
C LYS A 182 7.86 36.27 -14.10
N PHE A 183 6.64 36.06 -13.60
CA PHE A 183 6.33 36.29 -12.18
C PHE A 183 7.07 35.31 -11.27
N PHE A 184 7.12 34.02 -11.63
CA PHE A 184 7.84 33.02 -10.84
C PHE A 184 9.35 33.28 -10.82
N ASP A 185 9.94 33.73 -11.94
CA ASP A 185 11.33 34.23 -11.99
C ASP A 185 11.52 35.48 -11.11
N PHE A 186 10.57 36.43 -11.13
CA PHE A 186 10.59 37.65 -10.29
C PHE A 186 10.63 37.33 -8.78
N ILE A 187 9.81 36.38 -8.31
CA ILE A 187 9.84 35.93 -6.90
C ILE A 187 10.95 34.90 -6.60
N LYS A 188 11.74 34.49 -7.60
CA LYS A 188 12.81 33.46 -7.51
C LYS A 188 12.28 32.09 -7.04
N ASP A 189 11.06 31.75 -7.44
CA ASP A 189 10.43 30.46 -7.13
C ASP A 189 10.83 29.39 -8.16
N LYS A 190 11.24 28.21 -7.66
CA LYS A 190 11.64 27.06 -8.49
C LYS A 190 10.57 26.57 -9.44
N TYR A 191 9.30 26.94 -9.24
CA TYR A 191 8.22 26.61 -10.16
C TYR A 191 8.43 27.15 -11.58
N ALA A 192 9.23 28.22 -11.76
CA ALA A 192 9.66 28.68 -13.07
C ALA A 192 10.34 27.56 -13.90
N GLU A 193 11.12 26.68 -13.26
CA GLU A 193 11.75 25.52 -13.91
C GLU A 193 10.73 24.45 -14.34
N GLU A 194 9.54 24.38 -13.73
CA GLU A 194 8.53 23.37 -14.08
C GLU A 194 7.85 23.69 -15.42
N PHE A 195 7.74 24.97 -15.78
CA PHE A 195 7.27 25.36 -17.12
C PHE A 195 8.23 24.90 -18.23
N GLN A 196 9.54 24.94 -17.98
CA GLN A 196 10.55 24.42 -18.92
C GLN A 196 10.45 22.89 -19.10
N LYS A 197 10.06 22.16 -18.04
CA LYS A 197 9.92 20.70 -18.04
C LYS A 197 8.60 20.22 -18.65
N THR A 198 7.59 21.08 -18.76
CA THR A 198 6.21 20.71 -19.14
C THR A 198 5.80 21.12 -20.56
N GLN A 199 6.65 21.84 -21.31
CA GLN A 199 6.27 22.43 -22.60
C GLN A 199 7.14 22.02 -23.78
N LEU A 200 6.48 21.96 -24.95
CA LEU A 200 7.03 21.56 -26.23
C LEU A 200 7.12 22.73 -27.24
N ALA A 201 6.97 23.99 -26.78
CA ALA A 201 6.72 25.14 -27.67
C ALA A 201 7.03 26.56 -27.13
N VAL A 202 7.81 26.72 -26.05
CA VAL A 202 8.34 28.05 -25.67
C VAL A 202 9.84 28.09 -25.92
N ASN A 203 10.27 29.01 -26.79
CA ASN A 203 11.68 29.37 -26.91
C ASN A 203 12.14 29.94 -25.56
N PRO A 204 13.19 29.39 -24.91
CA PRO A 204 13.64 29.84 -23.58
C PRO A 204 13.90 31.35 -23.48
N LEU A 205 14.24 31.99 -24.61
CA LEU A 205 14.44 33.44 -24.73
C LEU A 205 13.16 34.28 -24.49
N LEU A 206 11.98 33.67 -24.51
CA LEU A 206 10.67 34.33 -24.32
C LEU A 206 10.10 34.18 -22.90
N ILE A 207 10.73 33.40 -22.00
CA ILE A 207 10.20 33.11 -20.66
C ILE A 207 9.98 34.38 -19.82
N ASN A 208 10.84 35.40 -20.01
CA ASN A 208 10.77 36.71 -19.35
C ASN A 208 10.18 37.84 -20.23
N GLN A 209 9.67 37.49 -21.41
CA GLN A 209 8.94 38.44 -22.27
C GLN A 209 7.43 38.28 -22.06
N GLY A 210 6.70 39.40 -22.06
CA GLY A 210 5.27 39.43 -21.78
C GLY A 210 4.91 40.01 -20.40
N ASP A 211 3.63 39.86 -20.06
CA ASP A 211 3.00 40.39 -18.85
C ASP A 211 3.33 39.52 -17.61
N PHE A 212 3.16 40.04 -16.40
CA PHE A 212 3.37 39.27 -15.16
C PHE A 212 2.25 38.25 -14.90
N PHE A 213 1.09 38.39 -15.55
CA PHE A 213 -0.06 37.51 -15.44
C PHE A 213 -0.64 37.17 -16.81
N TYR A 214 -0.96 35.89 -17.01
CA TYR A 214 -1.57 35.37 -18.23
C TYR A 214 -3.03 34.94 -17.98
N SER A 215 -3.90 35.19 -18.95
CA SER A 215 -5.31 34.78 -18.89
C SER A 215 -5.50 33.30 -19.21
N VAL A 216 -6.41 32.64 -18.51
CA VAL A 216 -6.80 31.25 -18.78
C VAL A 216 -7.76 31.20 -19.97
N SER A 217 -7.40 30.42 -21.00
CA SER A 217 -8.20 30.26 -22.21
C SER A 217 -9.59 29.69 -21.94
N ASN A 218 -10.56 30.21 -22.68
CA ASN A 218 -11.96 29.78 -22.67
C ASN A 218 -12.36 29.02 -23.96
N THR A 219 -11.41 28.78 -24.87
CA THR A 219 -11.66 28.11 -26.15
C THR A 219 -11.18 26.66 -26.12
N ALA A 220 -12.11 25.71 -26.20
CA ALA A 220 -11.81 24.29 -26.34
C ALA A 220 -11.49 23.93 -27.80
N GLU A 221 -10.58 22.97 -28.02
CA GLU A 221 -10.54 22.25 -29.28
C GLU A 221 -11.52 21.04 -29.25
N PRO A 222 -12.21 20.71 -30.36
CA PRO A 222 -13.24 19.66 -30.37
C PRO A 222 -12.76 18.27 -29.95
N THR A 223 -11.48 17.96 -30.15
CA THR A 223 -10.92 16.61 -29.93
C THR A 223 -10.84 16.19 -28.47
N ASN A 224 -10.91 17.13 -27.51
CA ASN A 224 -10.81 16.85 -26.07
C ASN A 224 -11.79 17.69 -25.22
N GLU A 225 -12.91 18.13 -25.81
CA GLU A 225 -13.84 19.10 -25.22
C GLU A 225 -14.29 18.72 -23.79
N LYS A 226 -14.59 17.44 -23.51
CA LYS A 226 -15.01 16.99 -22.16
C LYS A 226 -13.92 17.20 -21.10
N TYR A 227 -12.66 16.90 -21.43
CA TYR A 227 -11.54 17.05 -20.50
C TYR A 227 -11.11 18.51 -20.34
N PHE A 228 -11.16 19.29 -21.43
CA PHE A 228 -10.97 20.74 -21.39
C PHE A 228 -11.99 21.39 -20.44
N THR A 229 -13.27 21.10 -20.66
CA THR A 229 -14.40 21.75 -19.97
C THR A 229 -14.40 21.43 -18.48
N PHE A 230 -14.21 20.15 -18.12
CA PHE A 230 -14.03 19.74 -16.72
C PHE A 230 -12.83 20.46 -16.08
N SER A 231 -11.67 20.47 -16.75
CA SER A 231 -10.46 21.13 -16.25
C SER A 231 -10.66 22.63 -16.04
N ARG A 232 -11.36 23.30 -16.95
CA ARG A 232 -11.65 24.74 -16.90
C ARG A 232 -12.69 25.11 -15.85
N ASP A 233 -13.67 24.24 -15.60
CA ASP A 233 -14.61 24.36 -14.49
C ASP A 233 -13.91 24.20 -13.13
N ILE A 234 -12.92 23.31 -13.01
CA ILE A 234 -12.13 23.18 -11.78
C ILE A 234 -11.29 24.44 -11.52
N ILE A 235 -10.68 25.02 -12.56
CA ILE A 235 -10.01 26.33 -12.45
C ILE A 235 -11.00 27.39 -11.98
N GLN A 236 -12.20 27.45 -12.56
CA GLN A 236 -13.21 28.43 -12.17
C GLN A 236 -13.65 28.26 -10.70
N PHE A 237 -13.92 27.03 -10.26
CA PHE A 237 -14.30 26.74 -8.87
C PHE A 237 -13.22 27.16 -7.88
N LEU A 238 -11.97 26.77 -8.11
CA LEU A 238 -10.87 27.08 -7.20
C LEU A 238 -10.51 28.57 -7.23
N TYR A 239 -10.62 29.24 -8.38
CA TYR A 239 -10.52 30.69 -8.46
C TYR A 239 -11.64 31.38 -7.66
N ASN A 240 -12.90 30.96 -7.83
CA ASN A 240 -14.05 31.48 -7.07
C ASN A 240 -13.85 31.29 -5.56
N LYS A 241 -13.32 30.15 -5.11
CA LYS A 241 -12.96 29.94 -3.69
C LYS A 241 -11.81 30.86 -3.25
N THR A 242 -10.80 31.06 -4.08
CA THR A 242 -9.64 31.93 -3.79
C THR A 242 -10.05 33.40 -3.63
N ILE A 243 -10.73 33.98 -4.63
CA ILE A 243 -11.08 35.42 -4.62
C ILE A 243 -12.06 35.82 -3.52
N ASN A 244 -12.74 34.86 -2.90
CA ASN A 244 -13.64 35.11 -1.77
C ASN A 244 -12.95 35.11 -0.41
N LEU A 245 -11.68 34.69 -0.31
CA LEU A 245 -10.89 34.82 0.92
C LEU A 245 -10.59 36.30 1.19
N GLU A 246 -10.58 36.68 2.47
CA GLU A 246 -10.50 38.08 2.92
C GLU A 246 -9.28 38.83 2.35
N GLU A 247 -8.14 38.15 2.23
CA GLU A 247 -6.92 38.73 1.67
C GLU A 247 -7.05 39.09 0.19
N PHE A 248 -7.59 38.18 -0.63
CA PHE A 248 -7.66 38.37 -2.08
C PHE A 248 -8.83 39.25 -2.51
N LYS A 249 -9.95 39.20 -1.77
CA LYS A 249 -11.24 39.81 -2.14
C LYS A 249 -11.20 41.28 -2.52
N THR A 250 -10.34 42.07 -1.86
CA THR A 250 -10.17 43.50 -2.15
C THR A 250 -8.79 43.84 -2.70
N LYS A 251 -7.75 43.03 -2.40
CA LYS A 251 -6.36 43.36 -2.74
C LYS A 251 -5.88 42.75 -4.05
N LEU A 252 -6.41 41.60 -4.50
CA LEU A 252 -5.83 40.84 -5.62
C LEU A 252 -5.75 41.65 -6.93
N ILE A 253 -6.88 42.18 -7.41
CA ILE A 253 -6.92 42.93 -8.68
C ILE A 253 -6.09 44.23 -8.61
N PRO A 254 -6.17 45.05 -7.54
CA PRO A 254 -5.27 46.18 -7.36
C PRO A 254 -3.78 45.79 -7.33
N SER A 255 -3.40 44.70 -6.67
CA SER A 255 -2.02 44.21 -6.64
C SER A 255 -1.52 43.75 -8.01
N ILE A 256 -2.35 43.03 -8.78
CA ILE A 256 -2.04 42.66 -10.18
C ILE A 256 -1.80 43.92 -11.00
N ASN A 257 -2.70 44.90 -10.95
CA ASN A 257 -2.57 46.15 -11.70
C ASN A 257 -1.32 46.96 -11.28
N ALA A 258 -0.96 46.94 -9.99
CA ALA A 258 0.25 47.58 -9.50
C ALA A 258 1.52 46.95 -10.09
N LEU A 259 1.62 45.62 -10.10
CA LEU A 259 2.79 44.93 -10.67
C LEU A 259 2.83 45.01 -12.21
N GLU A 260 1.70 44.90 -12.89
CA GLU A 260 1.62 45.03 -14.36
C GLU A 260 2.02 46.41 -14.89
N SER A 261 1.96 47.46 -14.06
CA SER A 261 2.49 48.78 -14.43
C SER A 261 4.00 48.74 -14.71
N TYR A 262 4.71 47.74 -14.17
CA TYR A 262 6.15 47.51 -14.36
C TYR A 262 6.48 46.46 -15.43
N LYS A 263 5.53 46.01 -16.25
CA LYS A 263 5.75 44.87 -17.15
C LYS A 263 6.87 45.03 -18.18
N ASN A 264 7.27 46.26 -18.50
CA ASN A 264 8.40 46.55 -19.40
C ASN A 264 9.74 46.71 -18.67
N GLU A 265 9.74 46.73 -17.33
CA GLU A 265 10.95 46.81 -16.51
C GLU A 265 11.61 45.42 -16.39
N VAL A 266 12.95 45.41 -16.42
CA VAL A 266 13.78 44.20 -16.40
C VAL A 266 14.56 44.10 -15.08
N ASP A 267 14.77 45.22 -14.37
CA ASP A 267 15.35 45.21 -13.02
C ASP A 267 14.28 44.85 -11.97
N PHE A 268 14.20 43.55 -11.66
CA PHE A 268 13.30 43.02 -10.64
C PHE A 268 13.60 43.51 -9.22
N GLU A 269 14.83 43.89 -8.88
CA GLU A 269 15.15 44.41 -7.55
C GLU A 269 14.72 45.88 -7.42
N LYS A 270 14.80 46.67 -8.49
CA LYS A 270 14.19 47.99 -8.57
C LYS A 270 12.66 47.93 -8.35
N ILE A 271 11.94 47.04 -9.05
CA ILE A 271 10.49 46.86 -8.86
C ILE A 271 10.16 46.53 -7.40
N LYS A 272 10.91 45.61 -6.78
CA LYS A 272 10.75 45.26 -5.36
C LYS A 272 10.95 46.46 -4.44
N ASN A 273 12.00 47.24 -4.68
CA ASN A 273 12.29 48.44 -3.88
C ASN A 273 11.20 49.50 -4.02
N GLU A 274 10.66 49.74 -5.22
CA GLU A 274 9.60 50.74 -5.42
C GLU A 274 8.26 50.31 -4.81
N LEU A 275 7.90 49.02 -4.90
CA LEU A 275 6.67 48.49 -4.27
C LEU A 275 6.79 48.47 -2.74
N ASN A 276 7.86 47.90 -2.18
CA ASN A 276 8.03 47.73 -0.72
C ASN A 276 8.15 49.07 0.04
N ASN A 277 8.68 50.12 -0.60
CA ASN A 277 8.81 51.46 -0.02
C ASN A 277 7.62 52.38 -0.34
N SER A 278 6.57 51.88 -1.01
CA SER A 278 5.39 52.67 -1.33
C SER A 278 4.61 53.10 -0.08
N SER A 279 4.09 54.33 -0.10
CA SER A 279 3.14 54.82 0.90
C SER A 279 1.71 54.28 0.71
N ASP A 280 1.42 53.73 -0.48
CA ASP A 280 0.17 53.02 -0.78
C ASP A 280 0.23 51.60 -0.17
N PRO A 281 -0.63 51.25 0.80
CA PRO A 281 -0.62 49.93 1.43
C PRO A 281 -0.81 48.78 0.44
N ILE A 282 -1.58 49.00 -0.63
CA ILE A 282 -1.82 47.97 -1.66
C ILE A 282 -0.52 47.64 -2.38
N LYS A 283 0.23 48.66 -2.82
CA LYS A 283 1.52 48.45 -3.49
C LYS A 283 2.55 47.82 -2.57
N LYS A 284 2.55 48.21 -1.30
CA LYS A 284 3.46 47.69 -0.28
C LYS A 284 3.22 46.20 0.03
N GLU A 285 1.96 45.77 0.04
CA GLU A 285 1.58 44.37 0.28
C GLU A 285 1.49 43.53 -0.99
N ALA A 286 1.52 44.15 -2.18
CA ALA A 286 1.27 43.50 -3.47
C ALA A 286 2.12 42.25 -3.69
N ILE A 287 3.42 42.30 -3.37
CA ILE A 287 4.32 41.15 -3.60
C ILE A 287 3.90 39.94 -2.76
N GLN A 288 3.49 40.15 -1.50
CA GLN A 288 3.02 39.06 -0.62
C GLN A 288 1.71 38.48 -1.17
N VAL A 289 0.69 39.32 -1.38
CA VAL A 289 -0.63 38.91 -1.90
C VAL A 289 -0.51 38.16 -3.23
N LEU A 290 0.39 38.58 -4.13
CA LEU A 290 0.59 37.89 -5.41
C LEU A 290 1.39 36.59 -5.28
N THR A 291 2.32 36.50 -4.32
CA THR A 291 3.07 35.26 -4.03
C THR A 291 2.15 34.19 -3.45
N ASP A 292 1.24 34.60 -2.58
CA ASP A 292 0.21 33.76 -1.97
C ASP A 292 -0.84 33.34 -3.00
N TYR A 293 -1.29 34.26 -3.86
CA TYR A 293 -2.12 33.91 -5.02
C TYR A 293 -1.43 32.94 -5.99
N ALA A 294 -0.10 32.98 -6.10
CA ALA A 294 0.65 32.06 -6.96
C ALA A 294 0.60 30.60 -6.50
N THR A 295 0.19 30.30 -5.25
CA THR A 295 -0.05 28.89 -4.86
C THR A 295 -1.23 28.28 -5.59
N LEU A 296 -2.25 29.07 -5.97
CA LEU A 296 -3.37 28.61 -6.78
C LEU A 296 -2.86 28.11 -8.12
N ALA A 297 -2.08 28.94 -8.84
CA ALA A 297 -1.49 28.58 -10.12
C ALA A 297 -0.63 27.31 -10.02
N LYS A 298 0.26 27.24 -9.02
CA LYS A 298 1.08 26.05 -8.72
C LYS A 298 0.23 24.79 -8.49
N THR A 299 -0.92 24.94 -7.83
CA THR A 299 -1.83 23.85 -7.49
C THR A 299 -2.64 23.36 -8.70
N ILE A 300 -3.00 24.23 -9.64
CA ILE A 300 -3.97 23.91 -10.70
C ILE A 300 -3.38 23.70 -12.09
N LEU A 301 -2.39 24.49 -12.55
CA LEU A 301 -2.01 24.54 -13.97
C LEU A 301 -1.60 23.15 -14.53
N ILE A 302 -0.69 22.45 -13.85
CA ILE A 302 -0.17 21.14 -14.29
C ILE A 302 -1.23 20.01 -14.17
N PRO A 303 -2.00 19.90 -13.06
CA PRO A 303 -3.08 18.91 -12.97
C PRO A 303 -4.25 19.14 -13.94
N THR A 304 -4.62 20.39 -14.24
CA THR A 304 -5.71 20.73 -15.19
C THR A 304 -5.25 20.83 -16.64
N LYS A 305 -3.96 20.62 -16.91
CA LYS A 305 -3.33 20.69 -18.25
C LYS A 305 -3.37 22.06 -18.91
N PHE A 306 -3.68 23.14 -18.19
CA PHE A 306 -3.52 24.51 -18.67
C PHE A 306 -2.04 24.93 -18.63
N THR A 307 -1.19 24.22 -19.37
CA THR A 307 0.27 24.38 -19.37
C THR A 307 0.82 24.82 -20.72
N GLN A 308 0.02 24.92 -21.78
CA GLN A 308 0.47 25.50 -23.04
C GLN A 308 0.44 27.03 -22.92
N ILE A 309 1.56 27.70 -23.21
CA ILE A 309 1.66 29.15 -23.13
C ILE A 309 1.70 29.75 -24.54
N ASP A 310 0.92 30.79 -24.75
CA ASP A 310 1.09 31.74 -25.86
C ASP A 310 1.60 33.07 -25.27
N PRO A 311 2.91 33.38 -25.37
CA PRO A 311 3.50 34.59 -24.79
C PRO A 311 3.20 35.85 -25.61
N VAL A 312 2.59 35.73 -26.79
CA VAL A 312 2.14 36.89 -27.60
C VAL A 312 0.72 37.29 -27.19
N LYS A 313 -0.14 36.30 -26.90
CA LYS A 313 -1.51 36.54 -26.39
C LYS A 313 -1.58 36.68 -24.88
N ASN A 314 -0.47 36.41 -24.16
CA ASN A 314 -0.45 36.32 -22.69
C ASN A 314 -1.51 35.33 -22.17
N THR A 315 -1.58 34.12 -22.74
CA THR A 315 -2.59 33.11 -22.34
C THR A 315 -2.02 31.75 -21.95
N TYR A 316 -2.63 31.16 -20.92
CA TYR A 316 -2.57 29.73 -20.63
C TYR A 316 -3.68 29.00 -21.39
N SER A 317 -3.31 28.09 -22.28
CA SER A 317 -4.21 27.18 -22.99
C SER A 317 -4.08 25.75 -22.46
N PHE A 318 -5.15 24.98 -22.60
CA PHE A 318 -5.14 23.54 -22.37
C PHE A 318 -4.15 22.89 -23.34
N ALA A 319 -3.20 22.10 -22.83
CA ALA A 319 -2.18 21.45 -23.62
C ALA A 319 -2.74 20.18 -24.28
N TYR A 320 -2.98 20.25 -25.58
CA TYR A 320 -3.27 19.12 -26.46
C TYR A 320 -2.08 18.91 -27.41
N LYS A 321 -1.79 17.66 -27.80
CA LYS A 321 -0.88 17.41 -28.93
C LYS A 321 -1.10 16.04 -29.58
N LEU A 322 -0.96 16.02 -30.91
CA LEU A 322 -0.98 14.84 -31.78
C LEU A 322 0.41 14.17 -31.81
N ASN A 323 0.45 12.85 -32.03
CA ASN A 323 1.66 12.03 -31.96
C ASN A 323 2.34 11.82 -33.34
N GLU A 324 3.64 11.49 -33.31
CA GLU A 324 4.42 10.93 -34.45
C GLU A 324 5.20 9.64 -34.06
N ASN A 325 4.90 9.04 -32.90
CA ASN A 325 5.84 8.31 -32.00
C ASN A 325 6.67 9.23 -31.06
N ASN A 326 6.47 10.54 -31.14
CA ASN A 326 6.46 11.40 -29.96
C ASN A 326 5.47 10.80 -28.94
N TYR A 327 5.89 10.45 -27.72
CA TYR A 327 5.00 9.88 -26.70
C TYR A 327 4.27 10.97 -25.91
N TYR A 328 3.03 11.27 -26.28
CA TYR A 328 2.09 12.06 -25.49
C TYR A 328 0.85 11.21 -25.19
N ASN A 329 0.68 10.81 -23.92
CA ASN A 329 -0.47 10.02 -23.46
C ASN A 329 -1.27 10.85 -22.43
N PHE A 330 -2.04 11.81 -22.94
CA PHE A 330 -2.72 12.84 -22.15
C PHE A 330 -4.25 12.81 -22.24
N GLU A 331 -4.82 11.64 -22.53
CA GLU A 331 -6.17 11.31 -22.08
C GLU A 331 -6.19 11.28 -20.54
N GLY A 332 -6.56 12.40 -19.93
CA GLY A 332 -6.36 12.63 -18.51
C GLY A 332 -7.38 13.57 -17.89
N ILE A 333 -8.35 12.99 -17.18
CA ILE A 333 -9.19 13.68 -16.21
C ILE A 333 -8.29 14.43 -15.22
N ALA A 334 -8.50 15.74 -15.06
CA ALA A 334 -7.76 16.55 -14.10
C ALA A 334 -7.88 15.99 -12.68
N PHE A 335 -6.81 16.02 -11.89
CA PHE A 335 -6.76 15.51 -10.51
C PHE A 335 -7.18 14.03 -10.32
N ARG A 336 -7.14 13.18 -11.35
CA ARG A 336 -7.26 11.72 -11.19
C ARG A 336 -6.05 11.11 -10.48
N SER A 337 -6.22 9.88 -9.98
CA SER A 337 -5.13 8.99 -9.55
C SER A 337 -4.35 8.37 -10.71
N ASP A 338 -3.05 8.11 -10.50
CA ASP A 338 -2.17 7.44 -11.48
C ASP A 338 -2.57 5.98 -11.81
N THR A 339 -3.32 5.35 -10.91
CA THR A 339 -3.87 4.00 -11.09
C THR A 339 -5.38 4.06 -11.27
N PRO A 340 -5.97 3.29 -12.20
CA PRO A 340 -7.42 3.22 -12.35
C PRO A 340 -8.08 2.50 -11.16
N ASN A 341 -9.36 2.77 -10.93
CA ASN A 341 -10.17 2.06 -9.94
C ASN A 341 -10.45 0.63 -10.43
N ASN A 342 -10.29 -0.36 -9.55
CA ASN A 342 -10.57 -1.76 -9.81
C ASN A 342 -11.35 -2.33 -8.61
N PRO A 343 -12.65 -1.98 -8.47
CA PRO A 343 -13.48 -2.43 -7.36
C PRO A 343 -13.74 -3.94 -7.46
N ILE A 344 -13.69 -4.61 -6.31
CA ILE A 344 -14.01 -6.02 -6.11
C ILE A 344 -15.14 -6.07 -5.09
N VAL A 345 -16.36 -6.36 -5.57
CA VAL A 345 -17.57 -6.39 -4.74
C VAL A 345 -17.98 -7.84 -4.52
N ILE A 346 -18.12 -8.60 -5.61
CA ILE A 346 -18.60 -9.98 -5.59
C ILE A 346 -17.45 -10.95 -5.90
N TRP A 347 -17.65 -12.23 -5.54
CA TRP A 347 -16.59 -13.23 -5.66
C TRP A 347 -16.09 -13.38 -7.10
N SER A 348 -16.96 -13.27 -8.10
CA SER A 348 -16.61 -13.29 -9.52
C SER A 348 -15.63 -12.18 -9.93
N ASP A 349 -15.68 -11.00 -9.31
CA ASP A 349 -14.77 -9.89 -9.63
C ASP A 349 -13.33 -10.26 -9.27
N SER A 350 -13.14 -10.95 -8.14
CA SER A 350 -11.82 -11.35 -7.66
C SER A 350 -11.11 -12.37 -8.56
N TRP A 351 -11.86 -13.11 -9.40
CA TRP A 351 -11.30 -14.06 -10.37
C TRP A 351 -10.58 -13.36 -11.53
N LYS A 352 -10.86 -12.07 -11.81
CA LYS A 352 -10.05 -11.23 -12.71
C LYS A 352 -8.60 -11.10 -12.21
N LEU A 353 -8.39 -11.24 -10.91
CA LEU A 353 -7.09 -11.30 -10.24
C LEU A 353 -6.69 -12.74 -9.87
N GLY A 354 -7.30 -13.76 -10.47
CA GLY A 354 -6.88 -15.15 -10.35
C GLY A 354 -7.22 -15.85 -9.03
N PRO A 355 -6.86 -17.14 -8.91
CA PRO A 355 -7.35 -18.02 -7.85
C PRO A 355 -6.86 -17.63 -6.45
N PHE A 356 -5.69 -17.02 -6.31
CA PHE A 356 -5.19 -16.56 -5.01
C PHE A 356 -6.05 -15.42 -4.44
N TYR A 357 -6.38 -14.44 -5.27
CA TYR A 357 -7.28 -13.36 -4.86
C TYR A 357 -8.66 -13.90 -4.52
N SER A 358 -9.17 -14.85 -5.30
CA SER A 358 -10.51 -15.41 -5.11
C SER A 358 -10.64 -16.34 -3.89
N LEU A 359 -9.62 -17.12 -3.59
CA LEU A 359 -9.68 -18.15 -2.54
C LEU A 359 -9.09 -17.70 -1.19
N ILE A 360 -8.27 -16.65 -1.17
CA ILE A 360 -7.57 -16.20 0.05
C ILE A 360 -7.78 -14.71 0.33
N VAL A 361 -7.59 -13.83 -0.66
CA VAL A 361 -7.65 -12.37 -0.43
C VAL A 361 -9.10 -11.87 -0.26
N PHE A 362 -10.03 -12.32 -1.10
CA PHE A 362 -11.43 -11.89 -1.08
C PHE A 362 -12.22 -12.38 0.16
N PRO A 363 -12.11 -13.66 0.60
CA PRO A 363 -12.75 -14.07 1.85
C PRO A 363 -12.20 -13.28 3.05
N LEU A 364 -10.90 -12.97 3.04
CA LEU A 364 -10.27 -12.17 4.07
C LEU A 364 -10.76 -10.71 4.06
N SER A 365 -10.93 -10.09 2.88
CA SER A 365 -11.44 -8.71 2.79
C SER A 365 -12.87 -8.58 3.30
N LYS A 366 -13.74 -9.55 2.99
CA LYS A 366 -15.10 -9.59 3.56
C LYS A 366 -15.11 -9.73 5.08
N ILE A 367 -14.14 -10.46 5.67
CA ILE A 367 -13.98 -10.52 7.14
C ILE A 367 -13.56 -9.16 7.71
N ILE A 368 -12.62 -8.45 7.10
CA ILE A 368 -12.22 -7.11 7.59
C ILE A 368 -13.38 -6.13 7.49
N LEU A 369 -14.04 -6.05 6.32
CA LEU A 369 -15.18 -5.16 6.09
C LEU A 369 -16.30 -5.40 7.11
N GLY A 370 -16.67 -6.67 7.35
CA GLY A 370 -17.68 -7.03 8.34
C GLY A 370 -17.31 -6.70 9.79
N VAL A 371 -16.02 -6.65 10.14
CA VAL A 371 -15.57 -6.17 11.46
C VAL A 371 -15.62 -4.64 11.53
N SER A 372 -15.14 -3.95 10.49
CA SER A 372 -15.09 -2.48 10.45
C SER A 372 -16.47 -1.81 10.51
N GLU A 373 -17.52 -2.46 9.98
CA GLU A 373 -18.89 -1.94 10.00
C GLU A 373 -19.60 -2.08 11.36
N SER A 374 -19.12 -2.96 12.24
CA SER A 374 -19.78 -3.25 13.52
C SER A 374 -19.70 -2.12 14.56
N GLN A 375 -18.99 -1.02 14.26
CA GLN A 375 -18.66 0.05 15.19
C GLN A 375 -18.84 1.43 14.52
N SER A 376 -20.00 2.05 14.73
CA SER A 376 -20.53 3.17 13.92
C SER A 376 -20.29 4.59 14.47
N THR A 377 -19.20 4.83 15.22
CA THR A 377 -18.94 6.11 15.90
C THR A 377 -17.69 6.86 15.40
N TRP A 378 -17.90 8.13 15.01
CA TRP A 378 -16.91 9.07 14.43
C TRP A 378 -15.61 9.14 15.24
N GLU A 379 -15.71 9.15 16.56
CA GLU A 379 -14.58 9.32 17.49
C GLU A 379 -13.66 8.08 17.58
N LEU A 380 -14.07 6.93 17.04
CA LEU A 380 -13.32 5.66 17.16
C LEU A 380 -12.76 5.14 15.83
N ASN A 381 -12.95 5.82 14.68
CA ASN A 381 -12.55 5.35 13.34
C ASN A 381 -11.10 4.81 13.23
N GLY A 382 -10.16 5.41 13.98
CA GLY A 382 -8.80 4.89 14.10
C GLY A 382 -8.74 3.53 14.82
N TRP A 383 -9.39 3.43 15.97
CA TRP A 383 -9.42 2.23 16.81
C TRP A 383 -10.23 1.08 16.21
N THR A 384 -11.33 1.34 15.50
CA THR A 384 -12.10 0.28 14.79
C THR A 384 -11.22 -0.42 13.76
N THR A 385 -10.42 0.36 13.01
CA THR A 385 -9.38 -0.12 12.10
C THR A 385 -8.31 -0.95 12.82
N ILE A 386 -7.78 -0.48 13.96
CA ILE A 386 -6.80 -1.27 14.74
C ILE A 386 -7.43 -2.60 15.18
N PHE A 387 -8.69 -2.60 15.64
CA PHE A 387 -9.40 -3.79 16.06
C PHE A 387 -9.60 -4.78 14.90
N ALA A 388 -9.97 -4.30 13.72
CA ALA A 388 -10.09 -5.13 12.52
C ALA A 388 -8.75 -5.78 12.14
N ILE A 389 -7.63 -5.05 12.24
CA ILE A 389 -6.28 -5.60 12.06
C ILE A 389 -5.96 -6.65 13.14
N ILE A 390 -6.30 -6.40 14.42
CA ILE A 390 -6.10 -7.37 15.52
C ILE A 390 -6.86 -8.68 15.25
N VAL A 391 -8.14 -8.60 14.89
CA VAL A 391 -8.99 -9.78 14.60
C VAL A 391 -8.37 -10.60 13.47
N VAL A 392 -7.91 -9.94 12.40
CA VAL A 392 -7.22 -10.58 11.27
C VAL A 392 -5.91 -11.24 11.69
N VAL A 393 -5.09 -10.58 12.51
CA VAL A 393 -3.86 -11.19 13.04
C VAL A 393 -4.20 -12.44 13.84
N ILE A 394 -5.14 -12.37 14.79
CA ILE A 394 -5.51 -13.50 15.64
C ILE A 394 -6.04 -14.66 14.79
N LEU A 395 -6.96 -14.40 13.86
CA LEU A 395 -7.53 -15.40 12.96
C LEU A 395 -6.43 -16.08 12.11
N THR A 396 -5.65 -15.29 11.38
CA THR A 396 -4.63 -15.79 10.46
C THR A 396 -3.48 -16.50 11.17
N LYS A 397 -3.04 -15.99 12.33
CA LYS A 397 -2.02 -16.64 13.16
C LYS A 397 -2.55 -17.91 13.82
N THR A 398 -3.81 -17.97 14.24
CA THR A 398 -4.44 -19.19 14.78
C THR A 398 -4.52 -20.29 13.73
N ILE A 399 -4.98 -19.96 12.51
CA ILE A 399 -4.99 -20.90 11.38
C ILE A 399 -3.55 -21.36 11.06
N SER A 400 -2.61 -20.42 10.97
CA SER A 400 -1.18 -20.72 10.75
C SER A 400 -0.60 -21.65 11.83
N PHE A 401 -0.96 -21.42 13.10
CA PHE A 401 -0.53 -22.24 14.24
C PHE A 401 -1.06 -23.67 14.15
N ILE A 402 -2.34 -23.87 13.78
CA ILE A 402 -2.92 -25.21 13.56
C ILE A 402 -2.16 -25.97 12.47
N PHE A 403 -1.94 -25.36 11.30
CA PHE A 403 -1.21 -25.99 10.21
C PHE A 403 0.27 -26.27 10.54
N ARG A 404 0.90 -25.39 11.33
CA ARG A 404 2.34 -25.49 11.68
C ARG A 404 2.61 -26.15 13.03
N PHE A 405 1.58 -26.62 13.76
CA PHE A 405 1.69 -27.15 15.13
C PHE A 405 2.86 -28.13 15.29
N LYS A 406 2.93 -29.16 14.44
CA LYS A 406 4.00 -30.16 14.50
C LYS A 406 5.39 -29.59 14.19
N THR A 407 5.49 -28.59 13.30
CA THR A 407 6.76 -27.92 12.98
C THR A 407 7.23 -27.06 14.16
N ILE A 408 6.31 -26.36 14.83
CA ILE A 408 6.57 -25.51 15.99
C ILE A 408 7.10 -26.34 17.17
N PHE A 409 6.39 -27.41 17.56
CA PHE A 409 6.86 -28.30 18.62
C PHE A 409 8.07 -29.16 18.20
N GLY A 410 8.32 -29.29 16.89
CA GLY A 410 9.47 -30.00 16.31
C GLY A 410 10.77 -29.20 16.23
N GLN A 411 10.79 -27.91 16.60
CA GLN A 411 11.97 -27.04 16.43
C GLN A 411 13.25 -27.59 17.09
N SER A 412 13.15 -28.21 18.27
CA SER A 412 14.32 -28.80 18.95
C SER A 412 15.01 -29.88 18.10
N LYS A 413 14.24 -30.69 17.37
CA LYS A 413 14.77 -31.69 16.43
C LYS A 413 15.44 -31.02 15.22
N GLN A 414 14.87 -29.91 14.72
CA GLN A 414 15.48 -29.13 13.65
C GLN A 414 16.84 -28.53 14.07
N ILE A 415 16.97 -28.04 15.31
CA ILE A 415 18.23 -27.51 15.85
C ILE A 415 19.25 -28.64 16.03
N GLU A 416 18.85 -29.80 16.54
CA GLU A 416 19.70 -30.99 16.62
C GLU A 416 20.22 -31.41 15.23
N MET A 417 19.35 -31.41 14.21
CA MET A 417 19.75 -31.75 12.83
C MET A 417 20.69 -30.69 12.24
N GLN A 418 20.50 -29.40 12.55
CA GLN A 418 21.43 -28.35 12.15
C GLN A 418 22.82 -28.54 12.79
N ALA A 419 22.88 -28.86 14.09
CA ALA A 419 24.14 -29.17 14.76
C ALA A 419 24.84 -30.40 14.16
N LYS A 420 24.12 -31.49 13.89
CA LYS A 420 24.68 -32.68 13.21
C LYS A 420 25.14 -32.37 11.78
N LYS A 421 24.39 -31.54 11.03
CA LYS A 421 24.78 -31.09 9.69
C LYS A 421 26.06 -30.25 9.72
N ALA A 422 26.23 -29.38 10.71
CA ALA A 422 27.43 -28.54 10.83
C ALA A 422 28.72 -29.35 11.02
N LYS A 423 28.65 -30.55 11.64
CA LYS A 423 29.77 -31.51 11.71
C LYS A 423 30.13 -32.05 10.32
N ILE A 424 29.13 -32.39 9.51
CA ILE A 424 29.32 -32.82 8.11
C ILE A 424 29.88 -31.65 7.28
N ASP A 425 29.33 -30.45 7.42
CA ASP A 425 29.83 -29.27 6.71
C ASP A 425 31.29 -28.96 7.05
N ALA A 426 31.71 -29.12 8.31
CA ALA A 426 33.10 -28.97 8.74
C ALA A 426 34.04 -30.04 8.14
N LYS A 427 33.62 -31.31 8.15
CA LYS A 427 34.35 -32.45 7.54
C LYS A 427 34.65 -32.22 6.05
N TYR A 428 33.75 -31.57 5.32
CA TYR A 428 33.89 -31.30 3.87
C TYR A 428 34.40 -29.90 3.52
N GLU A 429 34.61 -29.00 4.50
CA GLU A 429 35.03 -27.61 4.24
C GLU A 429 36.36 -27.48 3.47
N PRO A 430 37.41 -28.31 3.71
CA PRO A 430 38.64 -28.28 2.91
C PRO A 430 38.45 -28.72 1.45
N TYR A 431 37.45 -29.57 1.17
CA TYR A 431 37.29 -30.26 -0.11
C TYR A 431 36.36 -29.55 -1.10
N LYS A 432 35.99 -28.29 -0.85
CA LYS A 432 35.02 -27.51 -1.65
C LYS A 432 35.32 -27.44 -3.14
N LYS A 433 36.59 -27.53 -3.57
CA LYS A 433 36.98 -27.51 -5.00
C LYS A 433 36.78 -28.84 -5.74
N ASN A 434 36.55 -29.96 -5.04
CA ASN A 434 36.42 -31.29 -5.64
C ASN A 434 34.95 -31.68 -5.86
N LYS A 435 34.52 -31.84 -7.12
CA LYS A 435 33.14 -32.18 -7.51
C LYS A 435 32.65 -33.50 -6.88
N MET A 436 33.49 -34.55 -6.82
CA MET A 436 33.14 -35.83 -6.20
C MET A 436 32.90 -35.68 -4.68
N MET A 437 33.73 -34.87 -4.00
CA MET A 437 33.56 -34.63 -2.57
C MET A 437 32.32 -33.79 -2.27
N GLN A 438 31.95 -32.84 -3.14
CA GLN A 438 30.64 -32.17 -3.05
C GLN A 438 29.46 -33.15 -3.21
N GLN A 439 29.57 -34.13 -4.11
CA GLN A 439 28.52 -35.14 -4.28
C GLN A 439 28.38 -36.04 -3.04
N ARG A 440 29.50 -36.48 -2.46
CA ARG A 440 29.52 -37.23 -1.18
C ARG A 440 28.95 -36.41 -0.02
N HIS A 441 29.28 -35.12 0.08
CA HIS A 441 28.69 -34.20 1.07
C HIS A 441 27.16 -34.15 0.95
N ARG A 442 26.63 -33.97 -0.26
CA ARG A 442 25.17 -33.98 -0.52
C ARG A 442 24.52 -35.31 -0.12
N GLN A 443 25.18 -36.44 -0.38
CA GLN A 443 24.71 -37.78 0.02
C GLN A 443 24.70 -37.95 1.55
N GLU A 444 25.78 -37.61 2.25
CA GLU A 444 25.89 -37.76 3.71
C GLU A 444 24.88 -36.86 4.45
N VAL A 445 24.62 -35.64 3.94
CA VAL A 445 23.55 -34.76 4.45
C VAL A 445 22.15 -35.34 4.18
N ALA A 446 21.91 -35.92 3.00
CA ALA A 446 20.63 -36.56 2.69
C ALA A 446 20.38 -37.79 3.58
N ASP A 447 21.40 -38.60 3.83
CA ASP A 447 21.30 -39.79 4.67
C ASP A 447 21.20 -39.45 6.16
N LEU A 448 21.82 -38.35 6.63
CA LEU A 448 21.55 -37.79 7.96
C LEU A 448 20.05 -37.52 8.14
N TYR A 449 19.43 -36.83 7.16
CA TYR A 449 18.00 -36.52 7.22
C TYR A 449 17.10 -37.76 7.16
N LYS A 450 17.41 -38.73 6.28
CA LYS A 450 16.70 -40.02 6.21
C LYS A 450 16.79 -40.79 7.53
N LYS A 451 18.01 -41.02 8.05
CA LYS A 451 18.26 -41.78 9.29
C LYS A 451 17.53 -41.19 10.50
N ASN A 452 17.47 -39.86 10.59
CA ASN A 452 16.79 -39.18 11.69
C ASN A 452 15.28 -38.96 11.44
N ASN A 453 14.72 -39.46 10.33
CA ASN A 453 13.33 -39.19 9.91
C ASN A 453 12.99 -37.69 9.96
N PHE A 454 13.81 -36.87 9.30
CA PHE A 454 13.66 -35.43 9.21
C PHE A 454 13.48 -35.03 7.74
N SER A 455 12.45 -34.23 7.44
CA SER A 455 12.24 -33.73 6.08
C SER A 455 13.14 -32.53 5.82
N PRO A 456 13.94 -32.50 4.72
CA PRO A 456 14.67 -31.30 4.30
C PRO A 456 13.76 -30.08 4.08
N PHE A 457 12.47 -30.30 3.79
CA PHE A 457 11.46 -29.27 3.61
C PHE A 457 10.81 -28.78 4.91
N ALA A 458 11.08 -29.40 6.07
CA ALA A 458 10.51 -28.97 7.34
C ALA A 458 10.79 -27.48 7.67
N PRO A 459 12.02 -26.95 7.47
CA PRO A 459 12.30 -25.51 7.65
C PRO A 459 11.54 -24.61 6.67
N PHE A 460 11.23 -25.09 5.46
CA PHE A 460 10.55 -24.30 4.43
C PHE A 460 9.03 -24.28 4.61
N SER A 461 8.44 -25.32 5.20
CA SER A 461 6.98 -25.37 5.49
C SER A 461 6.48 -24.15 6.28
N GLN A 462 7.33 -23.61 7.15
CA GLN A 462 7.16 -22.34 7.84
C GLN A 462 6.86 -21.16 6.88
N VAL A 463 7.72 -20.96 5.89
CA VAL A 463 7.67 -19.82 4.97
C VAL A 463 6.50 -19.97 4.01
N LEU A 464 6.26 -21.19 3.51
CA LEU A 464 5.18 -21.49 2.57
C LEU A 464 3.78 -21.26 3.14
N VAL A 465 3.58 -21.42 4.45
CA VAL A 465 2.31 -21.07 5.10
C VAL A 465 2.25 -19.57 5.45
N THR A 466 3.38 -18.95 5.79
CA THR A 466 3.39 -17.57 6.32
C THR A 466 3.33 -16.51 5.21
N MET A 467 4.05 -16.69 4.10
CA MET A 467 4.12 -15.70 3.01
C MET A 467 2.77 -15.44 2.31
N PRO A 468 1.96 -16.46 1.94
CA PRO A 468 0.69 -16.20 1.26
C PRO A 468 -0.33 -15.54 2.19
N ILE A 469 -0.31 -15.87 3.48
CA ILE A 469 -1.12 -15.20 4.51
C ILE A 469 -0.71 -13.73 4.63
N PHE A 470 0.59 -13.44 4.75
CA PHE A 470 1.08 -12.07 4.83
C PHE A 470 0.69 -11.25 3.60
N ILE A 471 0.90 -11.80 2.40
CA ILE A 471 0.57 -11.12 1.15
C ILE A 471 -0.94 -10.90 1.01
N ALA A 472 -1.77 -11.85 1.44
CA ALA A 472 -3.22 -11.65 1.47
C ALA A 472 -3.62 -10.51 2.41
N VAL A 473 -3.13 -10.51 3.67
CA VAL A 473 -3.43 -9.43 4.62
C VAL A 473 -2.92 -8.08 4.11
N TRP A 474 -1.71 -8.03 3.54
CA TRP A 474 -1.15 -6.82 2.93
C TRP A 474 -2.03 -6.29 1.79
N ARG A 475 -2.46 -7.16 0.87
CA ARG A 475 -3.33 -6.76 -0.26
C ARG A 475 -4.73 -6.33 0.19
N VAL A 476 -5.29 -6.95 1.23
CA VAL A 476 -6.56 -6.49 1.80
C VAL A 476 -6.40 -5.14 2.49
N ILE A 477 -5.37 -4.96 3.32
CA ILE A 477 -5.12 -3.69 4.05
C ILE A 477 -4.93 -2.52 3.08
N GLN A 478 -4.25 -2.73 1.95
CA GLN A 478 -4.10 -1.71 0.90
C GLN A 478 -5.36 -1.49 0.05
N GLY A 479 -6.30 -2.45 0.05
CA GLY A 479 -7.48 -2.42 -0.80
C GLY A 479 -8.77 -1.97 -0.11
N ILE A 480 -8.81 -1.78 1.20
CA ILE A 480 -10.04 -1.30 1.86
C ILE A 480 -10.03 0.24 1.91
N PRO A 481 -11.01 0.94 1.30
CA PRO A 481 -11.00 2.40 1.21
C PRO A 481 -10.96 3.12 2.55
N SER A 482 -11.66 2.64 3.57
CA SER A 482 -11.61 3.24 4.92
C SER A 482 -10.21 3.21 5.52
N LEU A 483 -9.44 2.13 5.30
CA LEU A 483 -8.05 2.03 5.75
C LEU A 483 -7.11 3.01 5.04
N LYS A 484 -7.48 3.50 3.84
CA LYS A 484 -6.67 4.45 3.07
C LYS A 484 -6.72 5.88 3.62
N VAL A 485 -7.80 6.23 4.32
CA VAL A 485 -8.01 7.57 4.88
C VAL A 485 -7.97 7.59 6.40
N THR A 486 -7.91 6.43 7.07
CA THR A 486 -7.94 6.36 8.53
C THR A 486 -6.71 6.99 9.17
N TYR A 487 -6.95 7.86 10.15
CA TYR A 487 -5.97 8.37 11.10
C TYR A 487 -6.06 7.66 12.44
N TRP A 488 -4.92 7.36 13.05
CA TRP A 488 -4.82 6.87 14.43
C TRP A 488 -3.58 7.44 15.10
N ALA A 489 -3.74 8.06 16.28
CA ALA A 489 -2.66 8.69 17.05
C ALA A 489 -1.79 9.69 16.23
N GLY A 490 -2.42 10.46 15.33
CA GLY A 490 -1.72 11.41 14.43
C GLY A 490 -1.04 10.77 13.22
N LEU A 491 -1.18 9.46 13.01
CA LEU A 491 -0.61 8.71 11.89
C LEU A 491 -1.66 8.47 10.81
N GLU A 492 -1.37 8.87 9.56
CA GLU A 492 -2.10 8.40 8.37
C GLU A 492 -1.74 6.93 8.16
N LEU A 493 -2.70 6.02 8.37
CA LEU A 493 -2.39 4.59 8.37
C LEU A 493 -1.94 4.08 6.98
N ALA A 494 -2.38 4.73 5.91
CA ALA A 494 -1.99 4.45 4.53
C ALA A 494 -0.62 5.01 4.11
N SER A 495 0.00 5.86 4.93
CA SER A 495 1.27 6.49 4.60
C SER A 495 2.47 5.62 4.98
N ILE A 496 3.60 5.81 4.29
CA ILE A 496 4.86 5.13 4.57
C ILE A 496 5.60 5.90 5.67
N SER A 497 5.72 5.29 6.86
CA SER A 497 6.14 6.00 8.07
C SER A 497 7.54 6.61 8.01
N TYR A 498 8.49 5.96 7.33
CA TYR A 498 9.84 6.51 7.20
C TYR A 498 9.89 7.74 6.27
N GLN A 499 9.05 7.79 5.24
CA GLN A 499 8.96 8.93 4.33
C GLN A 499 8.38 10.14 5.08
N LYS A 500 7.26 9.92 5.79
CA LYS A 500 6.63 10.93 6.64
C LYS A 500 7.58 11.47 7.73
N LEU A 501 8.42 10.61 8.32
CA LEU A 501 9.46 11.06 9.25
C LEU A 501 10.49 11.98 8.57
N PHE A 502 10.96 11.66 7.36
CA PHE A 502 11.88 12.52 6.61
C PHE A 502 11.23 13.80 6.05
N GLU A 503 9.91 13.82 5.87
CA GLU A 503 9.11 15.03 5.63
C GLU A 503 8.99 15.93 6.90
N GLY A 504 9.56 15.52 8.04
CA GLY A 504 9.56 16.28 9.29
C GLY A 504 8.45 15.90 10.29
N LEU A 505 7.63 14.88 9.99
CA LEU A 505 6.53 14.45 10.87
C LEU A 505 7.04 13.48 11.94
N TRP A 506 7.62 14.04 13.02
CA TRP A 506 8.21 13.30 14.14
C TRP A 506 7.26 12.32 14.84
N GLN A 507 5.93 12.50 14.73
CA GLN A 507 4.93 11.57 15.27
C GLN A 507 5.05 10.13 14.72
N TYR A 508 5.71 9.92 13.58
CA TYR A 508 5.98 8.59 13.02
C TYR A 508 7.18 7.86 13.66
N LEU A 509 7.99 8.53 14.49
CA LEU A 509 9.16 7.91 15.12
C LEU A 509 8.82 6.79 16.12
N PRO A 510 7.82 6.91 17.03
CA PRO A 510 7.50 5.87 17.99
C PRO A 510 7.05 4.55 17.33
N ILE A 511 6.20 4.59 16.29
CA ILE A 511 5.77 3.37 15.59
C ILE A 511 6.95 2.66 14.90
N LEU A 512 7.90 3.41 14.33
CA LEU A 512 9.12 2.88 13.73
C LEU A 512 10.02 2.21 14.78
N ILE A 513 10.17 2.79 15.97
CA ILE A 513 10.91 2.17 17.07
C ILE A 513 10.21 0.88 17.52
N VAL A 514 8.90 0.91 17.74
CA VAL A 514 8.13 -0.25 18.23
C VAL A 514 8.16 -1.41 17.22
N VAL A 515 7.98 -1.16 15.92
CA VAL A 515 8.06 -2.24 14.91
C VAL A 515 9.46 -2.85 14.84
N VAL A 516 10.52 -2.04 14.93
CA VAL A 516 11.91 -2.52 14.96
C VAL A 516 12.18 -3.36 16.21
N VAL A 517 11.77 -2.90 17.40
CA VAL A 517 11.97 -3.62 18.66
C VAL A 517 11.20 -4.95 18.66
N VAL A 518 9.92 -4.94 18.29
CA VAL A 518 9.10 -6.16 18.24
C VAL A 518 9.61 -7.15 17.19
N GLN A 519 10.11 -6.68 16.05
CA GLN A 519 10.75 -7.53 15.04
C GLN A 519 12.10 -8.10 15.50
N ALA A 520 12.92 -7.32 16.19
CA ALA A 520 14.16 -7.83 16.78
C ALA A 520 13.86 -8.91 17.84
N VAL A 521 12.96 -8.63 18.78
CA VAL A 521 12.62 -9.55 19.88
C VAL A 521 12.03 -10.86 19.37
N GLN A 522 11.03 -10.83 18.47
CA GLN A 522 10.38 -12.06 17.98
C GLN A 522 11.36 -13.00 17.25
N GLN A 523 12.40 -12.45 16.59
CA GLN A 523 13.37 -13.23 15.82
C GLN A 523 14.58 -13.71 16.65
N ILE A 524 14.91 -13.00 17.73
CA ILE A 524 15.99 -13.34 18.67
C ILE A 524 15.51 -14.36 19.71
N LEU A 525 14.30 -14.19 20.25
CA LEU A 525 13.76 -14.97 21.37
C LEU A 525 13.78 -16.51 21.14
N PRO A 526 13.34 -17.06 19.98
CA PRO A 526 13.43 -18.49 19.72
C PRO A 526 14.86 -19.03 19.79
N ARG A 527 15.87 -18.22 19.45
CA ARG A 527 17.28 -18.64 19.50
C ARG A 527 17.79 -18.68 20.94
N ILE A 528 17.44 -17.67 21.75
CA ILE A 528 17.84 -17.60 23.17
C ILE A 528 17.30 -18.80 23.95
N LEU A 529 16.00 -19.09 23.83
CA LEU A 529 15.34 -20.18 24.55
C LEU A 529 15.91 -21.56 24.17
N ASN A 530 16.24 -21.74 22.89
CA ASN A 530 16.78 -23.01 22.38
C ASN A 530 18.30 -23.19 22.59
N LYS A 531 19.05 -22.13 22.91
CA LYS A 531 20.53 -22.15 23.03
C LYS A 531 21.06 -23.21 24.00
N LYS A 532 20.31 -23.54 25.05
CA LYS A 532 20.73 -24.51 26.09
C LYS A 532 20.86 -25.96 25.57
N ASN A 533 20.24 -26.31 24.44
CA ASN A 533 20.30 -27.67 23.88
C ASN A 533 21.53 -27.92 22.98
N THR A 534 22.24 -26.87 22.53
CA THR A 534 23.31 -26.99 21.52
C THR A 534 24.72 -27.13 22.13
N ASN A 535 24.92 -26.67 23.36
CA ASN A 535 26.26 -26.47 23.95
C ASN A 535 26.99 -27.73 24.43
N ARG A 536 26.46 -28.95 24.23
CA ARG A 536 26.99 -30.16 24.89
C ARG A 536 28.05 -30.97 24.13
N ILE A 537 28.19 -30.86 22.79
CA ILE A 537 29.19 -31.65 22.03
C ILE A 537 29.64 -30.94 20.73
N MET A 538 30.55 -29.96 20.78
CA MET A 538 31.13 -29.34 19.56
C MET A 538 32.62 -28.99 19.66
N ASN A 539 33.39 -29.35 18.63
CA ASN A 539 34.79 -28.96 18.43
C ASN A 539 34.90 -27.52 17.87
N GLN A 540 36.10 -26.92 17.89
CA GLN A 540 36.32 -25.53 17.41
C GLN A 540 35.84 -25.30 15.97
N THR A 541 36.17 -26.18 15.02
CA THR A 541 35.76 -26.10 13.62
C THR A 541 34.24 -26.29 13.43
N GLU A 542 33.60 -27.12 14.23
CA GLU A 542 32.14 -27.29 14.25
C GLU A 542 31.43 -26.05 14.84
N SER A 543 32.06 -25.38 15.80
CA SER A 543 31.60 -24.09 16.32
C SER A 543 31.64 -23.01 15.24
N GLU A 544 32.66 -23.00 14.38
CA GLU A 544 32.77 -22.03 13.28
C GLU A 544 31.74 -22.25 12.17
N THR A 545 31.46 -23.49 11.77
CA THR A 545 30.39 -23.77 10.79
C THR A 545 29.00 -23.41 11.34
N MET A 546 28.74 -23.68 12.63
CA MET A 546 27.54 -23.19 13.32
C MET A 546 27.49 -21.65 13.42
N LYS A 547 28.61 -20.98 13.72
CA LYS A 547 28.70 -19.50 13.73
C LYS A 547 28.43 -18.91 12.34
N LYS A 548 28.95 -19.51 11.27
CA LYS A 548 28.66 -19.13 9.87
C LYS A 548 27.15 -19.20 9.60
N GLN A 549 26.49 -20.31 9.95
CA GLN A 549 25.04 -20.47 9.81
C GLN A 549 24.24 -19.45 10.66
N GLN A 550 24.65 -19.20 11.91
CA GLN A 550 24.03 -18.20 12.77
C GLN A 550 24.22 -16.76 12.25
N LYS A 551 25.36 -16.45 11.62
CA LYS A 551 25.62 -15.16 10.96
C LYS A 551 24.66 -14.95 9.79
N THR A 552 24.50 -15.94 8.90
CA THR A 552 23.51 -15.89 7.81
C THR A 552 22.10 -15.67 8.35
N GLN A 553 21.71 -16.40 9.40
CA GLN A 553 20.40 -16.22 10.03
C GLN A 553 20.24 -14.84 10.70
N ARG A 554 21.32 -14.22 11.20
CA ARG A 554 21.30 -12.84 11.73
C ARG A 554 21.17 -11.80 10.62
N ILE A 555 21.86 -11.98 9.49
CA ILE A 555 21.75 -11.09 8.32
C ILE A 555 20.32 -11.09 7.79
N ILE A 556 19.72 -12.28 7.57
CA ILE A 556 18.32 -12.41 7.15
C ILE A 556 17.40 -11.69 8.15
N SER A 557 17.64 -11.83 9.46
CA SER A 557 16.86 -11.13 10.47
C SER A 557 16.92 -9.60 10.36
N ILE A 558 18.11 -9.03 10.14
CA ILE A 558 18.29 -7.59 9.95
C ILE A 558 17.55 -7.12 8.69
N VAL A 559 17.60 -7.89 7.60
CA VAL A 559 16.85 -7.60 6.36
C VAL A 559 15.34 -7.59 6.61
N PHE A 560 14.80 -8.53 7.40
CA PHE A 560 13.38 -8.51 7.77
C PHE A 560 13.01 -7.30 8.65
N VAL A 561 13.85 -6.91 9.61
CA VAL A 561 13.64 -5.70 10.43
C VAL A 561 13.59 -4.45 9.53
N PHE A 562 14.52 -4.31 8.60
CA PHE A 562 14.54 -3.22 7.61
C PHE A 562 13.29 -3.23 6.72
N PHE A 563 12.88 -4.41 6.23
CA PHE A 563 11.68 -4.57 5.41
C PHE A 563 10.40 -4.12 6.14
N GLY A 564 10.32 -4.32 7.45
CA GLY A 564 9.21 -3.81 8.28
C GLY A 564 9.07 -2.28 8.27
N VAL A 565 10.18 -1.54 8.17
CA VAL A 565 10.21 -0.06 8.14
C VAL A 565 9.74 0.51 6.80
N LEU A 566 9.93 -0.22 5.70
CA LEU A 566 9.56 0.22 4.34
C LEU A 566 8.04 0.28 4.08
N PHE A 567 7.24 -0.35 4.95
CA PHE A 567 5.80 -0.47 4.78
C PHE A 567 5.01 0.70 5.37
N GLN A 568 3.73 0.76 4.98
CA GLN A 568 2.75 1.69 5.51
C GLN A 568 2.41 1.41 6.97
N ALA A 569 2.00 2.45 7.71
CA ALA A 569 1.68 2.35 9.14
C ALA A 569 0.65 1.24 9.47
N SER A 570 -0.42 1.05 8.67
CA SER A 570 -1.37 -0.07 8.84
C SER A 570 -0.67 -1.44 8.89
N LEU A 571 0.32 -1.65 8.02
CA LEU A 571 1.02 -2.92 7.93
C LEU A 571 2.10 -3.05 9.00
N GLN A 572 2.71 -1.94 9.44
CA GLN A 572 3.58 -1.93 10.61
C GLN A 572 2.81 -2.34 11.88
N ILE A 573 1.56 -1.88 12.04
CA ILE A 573 0.67 -2.30 13.13
C ILE A 573 0.37 -3.80 13.05
N TYR A 574 0.02 -4.34 11.88
CA TYR A 574 -0.09 -5.79 11.66
C TYR A 574 1.19 -6.54 12.05
N TRP A 575 2.38 -6.01 11.70
CA TRP A 575 3.68 -6.57 12.06
C TRP A 575 3.96 -6.54 13.57
N ILE A 576 3.52 -5.49 14.27
CA ILE A 576 3.65 -5.35 15.73
C ILE A 576 2.76 -6.37 16.43
N ILE A 577 1.46 -6.40 16.15
CA ILE A 577 0.51 -7.33 16.78
C ILE A 577 0.90 -8.78 16.45
N GLY A 578 1.24 -9.05 15.18
CA GLY A 578 1.70 -10.36 14.73
C GLY A 578 3.00 -10.81 15.39
N GLY A 579 3.89 -9.87 15.70
CA GLY A 579 5.13 -10.12 16.44
C GLY A 579 4.91 -10.40 17.92
N ILE A 580 4.02 -9.64 18.57
CA ILE A 580 3.58 -9.89 19.96
C ILE A 580 2.96 -11.29 20.07
N TRP A 581 2.11 -11.67 19.11
CA TRP A 581 1.57 -13.03 19.02
C TRP A 581 2.69 -14.08 18.92
N GLU A 582 3.68 -13.90 18.04
CA GLU A 582 4.77 -14.87 17.88
C GLU A 582 5.70 -14.95 19.11
N ILE A 583 5.89 -13.85 19.83
CA ILE A 583 6.57 -13.81 21.13
C ILE A 583 5.80 -14.65 22.16
N ALA A 584 4.50 -14.36 22.33
CA ALA A 584 3.62 -15.07 23.26
C ALA A 584 3.54 -16.57 22.93
N GLN A 585 3.38 -16.91 21.64
CA GLN A 585 3.37 -18.29 21.15
C GLN A 585 4.69 -19.00 21.44
N THR A 586 5.83 -18.34 21.23
CA THR A 586 7.17 -18.92 21.47
C THR A 586 7.38 -19.19 22.96
N LEU A 587 7.00 -18.25 23.84
CA LEU A 587 7.04 -18.43 25.30
C LEU A 587 6.12 -19.57 25.74
N GLY A 588 4.86 -19.55 25.29
CA GLY A 588 3.86 -20.57 25.61
C GLY A 588 4.31 -21.98 25.20
N VAL A 589 4.84 -22.15 23.99
CA VAL A 589 5.41 -23.42 23.52
C VAL A 589 6.57 -23.86 24.39
N HIS A 590 7.50 -22.96 24.73
CA HIS A 590 8.66 -23.27 25.56
C HIS A 590 8.28 -23.68 27.00
N TYR A 591 7.32 -22.99 27.62
CA TYR A 591 6.81 -23.38 28.95
C TYR A 591 6.04 -24.71 28.87
N LEU A 592 5.17 -24.88 27.87
CA LEU A 592 4.40 -26.09 27.68
C LEU A 592 5.30 -27.31 27.45
N GLN A 593 6.38 -27.18 26.66
CA GLN A 593 7.38 -28.24 26.45
C GLN A 593 8.08 -28.72 27.74
N ARG A 594 8.13 -27.89 28.79
CA ARG A 594 8.71 -28.25 30.10
C ARG A 594 7.70 -28.90 31.05
N SER A 595 6.40 -28.71 30.82
CA SER A 595 5.33 -29.31 31.63
C SER A 595 5.34 -30.84 31.60
N ASN A 596 4.83 -31.47 32.65
CA ASN A 596 4.69 -32.93 32.71
C ASN A 596 3.67 -33.43 31.67
N PHE A 597 2.55 -32.71 31.49
CA PHE A 597 1.56 -32.96 30.44
C PHE A 597 2.17 -33.09 29.03
N PHE A 598 3.13 -32.23 28.66
CA PHE A 598 3.81 -32.38 27.38
C PHE A 598 4.72 -33.60 27.33
N LYS A 599 5.49 -33.87 28.39
CA LYS A 599 6.41 -35.03 28.44
C LYS A 599 5.67 -36.36 28.35
N GLU A 600 4.55 -36.47 29.07
CA GLU A 600 3.78 -37.72 29.25
C GLU A 600 2.76 -37.96 28.14
N LYS A 601 2.05 -36.92 27.68
CA LYS A 601 0.89 -37.07 26.77
C LYS A 601 1.16 -36.56 25.36
N MET A 602 1.66 -35.33 25.20
CA MET A 602 1.82 -34.74 23.86
C MET A 602 3.09 -35.19 23.12
N ARG A 603 4.23 -35.36 23.81
CA ARG A 603 5.49 -35.80 23.19
C ARG A 603 5.34 -37.20 22.56
N PRO A 604 4.77 -38.22 23.22
CA PRO A 604 4.49 -39.51 22.57
C PRO A 604 3.64 -39.36 21.31
N TRP A 605 2.52 -38.63 21.36
CA TRP A 605 1.66 -38.38 20.19
C TRP A 605 2.35 -37.64 19.04
N LEU A 606 3.22 -36.67 19.34
CA LEU A 606 4.02 -35.97 18.33
C LEU A 606 5.08 -36.87 17.69
N THR A 607 5.69 -37.76 18.47
CA THR A 607 6.75 -38.69 18.01
C THR A 607 6.24 -40.02 17.48
N GLN A 608 4.99 -40.40 17.77
CA GLN A 608 4.38 -41.63 17.32
C GLN A 608 4.51 -41.74 15.79
N LYS A 609 5.15 -42.83 15.34
CA LYS A 609 5.06 -43.22 13.94
C LYS A 609 3.58 -43.35 13.61
N LYS A 610 3.08 -42.55 12.67
CA LYS A 610 2.05 -43.09 11.79
C LYS A 610 2.71 -44.28 11.10
N LEU A 611 2.28 -45.48 11.45
CA LEU A 611 2.42 -46.65 10.58
C LEU A 611 1.78 -46.25 9.26
N LEU A 612 2.62 -46.11 8.23
CA LEU A 612 2.35 -45.44 6.95
C LEU A 612 2.49 -46.43 5.80
#